data_AF-A0A935X8A4-F1
#
_entry.id   AF-A0A935X8A4-F1
#
_cell.length_a   1.000
_cell.length_b   1.000
_cell.length_c   1.000
_cell.angle_alpha   90.00
_cell.angle_beta   90.00
_cell.angle_gamma   90.00
#
_symmetry.space_group_name_H-M   'P 1'
#
loop_
_entity.id
_entity.type
_entity.pdbx_description
1 polymer ?
#
loop_
_entity_poly.entity_id
_entity_poly.type
_entity_poly.pdbx_seq_one_letter_code
_entity_poly.pdbx_strand_id
1 'polypeptide(L)'
;MRRYLPSLFLFLIAASQVPAALAQTIVVKFSHVVAPDTPKGKAAEKFKQLAEAATKGRVKVEIYPNSQVSDFRALKMRVQSSKVLAATFRRLGAIPQVMAFSEVYTALQQGVVDGAENPVSNLYTQKMHEVQKHLTLSDHGCLVYAVITNKKFWDGLPADVRTALEQAMKEATRYERAIAAKENLDALAQVRASGKTEVYVLTDEERTQWRQTLLPVQQEFESVIGKDLIASVRAVAAQVADERRKR
;
A
#
# COMPACT_ATOMS: atom_id res chain seq x y z
N MET A 1 33.80 -86.62 -11.15
CA MET A 1 33.48 -86.25 -9.75
C MET A 1 33.98 -84.82 -9.50
N ARG A 2 33.04 -83.87 -9.44
CA ARG A 2 33.29 -82.41 -9.43
C ARG A 2 33.48 -81.94 -7.99
N ARG A 3 34.57 -81.19 -7.74
CA ARG A 3 34.92 -80.56 -6.46
C ARG A 3 34.08 -79.30 -6.21
N TYR A 4 33.66 -79.10 -4.95
CA TYR A 4 32.95 -77.94 -4.44
C TYR A 4 33.92 -76.75 -4.25
N LEU A 5 33.51 -75.55 -4.69
CA LEU A 5 34.13 -74.25 -4.36
C LEU A 5 33.20 -73.49 -3.38
N PRO A 6 33.71 -72.79 -2.35
CA PRO A 6 32.88 -71.98 -1.47
C PRO A 6 32.63 -70.58 -2.05
N SER A 7 31.38 -70.11 -1.97
CA SER A 7 30.96 -68.76 -2.36
C SER A 7 31.55 -67.71 -1.41
N LEU A 8 32.35 -66.80 -1.97
CA LEU A 8 32.77 -65.56 -1.33
C LEU A 8 31.84 -64.43 -1.79
N PHE A 9 30.99 -63.91 -0.90
CA PHE A 9 30.17 -62.73 -1.16
C PHE A 9 31.04 -61.47 -1.04
N LEU A 10 31.20 -60.75 -2.15
CA LEU A 10 31.84 -59.44 -2.24
C LEU A 10 30.78 -58.36 -1.90
N PHE A 11 30.95 -57.62 -0.80
CA PHE A 11 30.15 -56.43 -0.51
C PHE A 11 30.70 -55.24 -1.31
N LEU A 12 29.96 -54.82 -2.35
CA LEU A 12 30.16 -53.54 -3.02
C LEU A 12 29.70 -52.41 -2.08
N ILE A 13 30.60 -51.56 -1.61
CA ILE A 13 30.23 -50.28 -1.00
C ILE A 13 29.88 -49.34 -2.16
N ALA A 14 28.59 -49.22 -2.47
CA ALA A 14 28.09 -48.13 -3.30
C ALA A 14 28.22 -46.83 -2.49
N ALA A 15 29.15 -45.96 -2.88
CA ALA A 15 29.20 -44.60 -2.39
C ALA A 15 27.91 -43.88 -2.81
N SER A 16 26.95 -43.76 -1.88
CA SER A 16 25.77 -42.94 -2.07
C SER A 16 26.22 -41.48 -2.16
N GLN A 17 26.27 -40.93 -3.37
CA GLN A 17 26.33 -39.49 -3.55
C GLN A 17 25.01 -38.91 -3.06
N VAL A 18 25.05 -38.26 -1.90
CA VAL A 18 23.94 -37.41 -1.44
C VAL A 18 23.82 -36.26 -2.45
N PRO A 19 22.67 -36.05 -3.10
CA PRO A 19 22.50 -34.90 -3.97
C PRO A 19 22.58 -33.63 -3.11
N ALA A 20 23.47 -32.72 -3.49
CA ALA A 20 23.56 -31.41 -2.86
C ALA A 20 22.20 -30.71 -3.00
N ALA A 21 21.49 -30.57 -1.89
CA ALA A 21 20.30 -29.74 -1.82
C ALA A 21 20.65 -28.36 -2.36
N LEU A 22 19.97 -27.91 -3.41
CA LEU A 22 20.07 -26.54 -3.92
C LEU A 22 19.67 -25.61 -2.78
N ALA A 23 20.66 -25.02 -2.10
CA ALA A 23 20.43 -24.09 -1.02
C ALA A 23 19.62 -22.91 -1.57
N GLN A 24 18.35 -22.81 -1.17
CA GLN A 24 17.52 -21.67 -1.54
C GLN A 24 18.19 -20.39 -1.03
N THR A 25 18.48 -19.46 -1.94
CA THR A 25 18.99 -18.13 -1.60
C THR A 25 18.01 -17.43 -0.68
N ILE A 26 18.49 -16.98 0.47
CA ILE A 26 17.69 -16.23 1.45
C ILE A 26 17.65 -14.78 0.99
N VAL A 27 16.46 -14.26 0.65
CA VAL A 27 16.30 -12.85 0.25
C VAL A 27 16.01 -12.00 1.48
N VAL A 28 16.91 -11.08 1.79
CA VAL A 28 16.74 -10.05 2.82
C VAL A 28 16.36 -8.74 2.15
N LYS A 29 15.19 -8.20 2.51
CA LYS A 29 14.71 -6.92 2.00
C LYS A 29 15.05 -5.81 2.99
N PHE A 30 15.81 -4.81 2.56
CA PHE A 30 16.23 -3.67 3.37
C PHE A 30 15.58 -2.42 2.79
N SER A 31 14.63 -1.81 3.50
CA SER A 31 13.90 -0.64 3.00
C SER A 31 14.30 0.63 3.77
N HIS A 32 14.22 1.78 3.10
CA HIS A 32 14.36 3.07 3.78
C HIS A 32 13.75 4.25 3.01
N VAL A 33 13.31 5.28 3.75
CA VAL A 33 12.56 6.42 3.17
C VAL A 33 13.33 7.47 2.37
N VAL A 34 14.67 7.43 2.32
CA VAL A 34 15.49 8.49 1.67
C VAL A 34 16.12 8.01 0.35
N ALA A 35 16.67 8.96 -0.42
CA ALA A 35 17.38 8.69 -1.67
C ALA A 35 18.67 7.85 -1.50
N PRO A 36 19.07 7.07 -2.53
CA PRO A 36 20.26 6.21 -2.47
C PRO A 36 21.58 6.93 -2.16
N ASP A 37 21.71 8.19 -2.55
CA ASP A 37 22.92 9.00 -2.42
C ASP A 37 23.11 9.67 -1.04
N THR A 38 22.09 9.58 -0.19
CA THR A 38 22.16 10.03 1.21
C THR A 38 23.06 9.12 2.06
N PRO A 39 23.52 9.55 3.26
CA PRO A 39 24.28 8.70 4.17
C PRO A 39 23.58 7.37 4.50
N LYS A 40 22.25 7.38 4.66
CA LYS A 40 21.48 6.16 4.95
C LYS A 40 21.39 5.24 3.73
N GLY A 41 21.22 5.79 2.52
CA GLY A 41 21.25 5.01 1.27
C GLY A 41 22.60 4.34 1.05
N LYS A 42 23.70 5.09 1.22
CA LYS A 42 25.07 4.55 1.16
C LYS A 42 25.33 3.47 2.21
N ALA A 43 24.80 3.65 3.43
CA ALA A 43 24.92 2.65 4.49
C ALA A 43 24.13 1.35 4.17
N ALA A 44 22.93 1.46 3.60
CA ALA A 44 22.16 0.30 3.16
C ALA A 44 22.90 -0.48 2.07
N GLU A 45 23.49 0.21 1.09
CA GLU A 45 24.31 -0.41 0.04
C GLU A 45 25.55 -1.10 0.64
N LYS A 46 26.19 -0.45 1.61
CA LYS A 46 27.32 -1.07 2.33
C LYS A 46 26.89 -2.33 3.09
N PHE A 47 25.74 -2.31 3.75
CA PHE A 47 25.19 -3.49 4.42
C PHE A 47 24.95 -4.64 3.43
N LYS A 48 24.32 -4.35 2.28
CA LYS A 48 24.12 -5.34 1.22
C LYS A 48 25.43 -6.01 0.83
N GLN A 49 26.44 -5.21 0.48
CA GLN A 49 27.76 -5.73 0.08
C GLN A 49 28.37 -6.63 1.17
N LEU A 50 28.32 -6.20 2.43
CA LEU A 50 28.88 -6.95 3.55
C LEU A 50 28.11 -8.25 3.83
N ALA A 51 26.78 -8.22 3.78
CA ALA A 51 25.93 -9.38 4.04
C ALA A 51 26.03 -10.44 2.94
N GLU A 52 26.02 -10.04 1.67
CA GLU A 52 26.17 -10.95 0.54
C GLU A 52 27.56 -11.60 0.54
N ALA A 53 28.62 -10.81 0.84
CA ALA A 53 29.98 -11.32 0.96
C ALA A 53 30.15 -12.29 2.15
N ALA A 54 29.69 -11.90 3.35
CA ALA A 54 29.82 -12.71 4.56
C ALA A 54 29.09 -14.05 4.48
N THR A 55 28.01 -14.11 3.69
CA THR A 55 27.19 -15.31 3.52
C THR A 55 27.57 -16.13 2.29
N LYS A 56 28.64 -15.75 1.58
CA LYS A 56 29.10 -16.41 0.34
C LYS A 56 27.96 -16.54 -0.69
N GLY A 57 27.14 -15.48 -0.81
CA GLY A 57 26.00 -15.44 -1.73
C GLY A 57 24.76 -16.24 -1.28
N ARG A 58 24.78 -16.87 -0.09
CA ARG A 58 23.59 -17.54 0.46
C ARG A 58 22.48 -16.57 0.85
N VAL A 59 22.83 -15.32 1.17
CA VAL A 59 21.89 -14.22 1.35
C VAL A 59 22.02 -13.26 0.17
N LYS A 60 20.89 -12.85 -0.40
CA LYS A 60 20.78 -11.75 -1.35
C LYS A 60 20.07 -10.59 -0.65
N VAL A 61 20.66 -9.40 -0.67
CA VAL A 61 20.04 -8.20 -0.10
C VAL A 61 19.46 -7.34 -1.22
N GLU A 62 18.18 -7.05 -1.11
CA GLU A 62 17.47 -6.15 -2.01
C GLU A 62 17.17 -4.86 -1.25
N ILE A 63 17.68 -3.74 -1.74
CA ILE A 63 17.51 -2.43 -1.13
C ILE A 63 16.36 -1.72 -1.82
N TYR A 64 15.44 -1.21 -1.01
CA TYR A 64 14.22 -0.54 -1.42
C TYR A 64 14.25 0.90 -0.86
N PRO A 65 14.93 1.85 -1.54
CA PRO A 65 14.96 3.25 -1.13
C PRO A 65 13.62 3.94 -1.40
N ASN A 66 13.45 5.17 -0.91
CA ASN A 66 12.33 6.07 -1.23
C ASN A 66 10.91 5.61 -0.88
N SER A 67 10.66 5.05 0.30
CA SER A 67 9.27 4.77 0.75
C SER A 67 8.55 3.73 -0.12
N GLN A 68 9.28 2.69 -0.52
CA GLN A 68 8.74 1.56 -1.29
C GLN A 68 7.84 0.69 -0.42
N VAL A 69 7.08 -0.22 -1.03
CA VAL A 69 6.09 -1.09 -0.35
C VAL A 69 6.62 -1.77 0.92
N SER A 70 7.91 -2.10 0.97
CA SER A 70 8.57 -2.71 2.13
C SER A 70 8.76 -1.77 3.33
N ASP A 71 8.71 -0.45 3.15
CA ASP A 71 8.84 0.55 4.23
C ASP A 71 7.66 0.57 5.19
N PHE A 72 6.54 -0.05 4.82
CA PHE A 72 5.40 -0.23 5.71
C PHE A 72 5.62 -1.31 6.78
N ARG A 73 6.69 -2.11 6.68
CA ARG A 73 6.89 -3.26 7.56
C ARG A 73 6.95 -2.81 9.03
N ALA A 74 6.04 -3.36 9.82
CA ALA A 74 5.87 -3.07 11.25
C ALA A 74 5.48 -1.63 11.61
N LEU A 75 5.16 -0.77 10.63
CA LEU A 75 4.56 0.53 10.91
C LEU A 75 3.11 0.35 11.36
N LYS A 76 2.71 1.03 12.43
CA LYS A 76 1.32 1.14 12.86
C LYS A 76 0.64 2.18 12.00
N MET A 77 -0.25 1.74 11.12
CA MET A 77 -0.94 2.64 10.20
C MET A 77 -2.38 2.85 10.64
N ARG A 78 -2.75 4.09 10.91
CA ARG A 78 -4.14 4.44 11.16
C ARG A 78 -4.97 4.18 9.91
N VAL A 79 -6.09 3.49 10.09
CA VAL A 79 -7.11 3.29 9.06
C VAL A 79 -8.50 3.70 9.57
N GLN A 80 -9.40 3.99 8.63
CA GLN A 80 -10.83 4.09 8.94
C GLN A 80 -11.40 2.71 9.31
N SER A 81 -12.62 2.66 9.84
CA SER A 81 -13.31 1.40 10.13
C SER A 81 -13.71 0.67 8.84
N SER A 82 -12.73 0.04 8.18
CA SER A 82 -12.88 -0.70 6.94
C SER A 82 -11.96 -1.93 6.94
N LYS A 83 -12.57 -3.10 6.71
CA LYS A 83 -11.81 -4.34 6.56
C LYS A 83 -10.91 -4.32 5.32
N VAL A 84 -11.36 -3.65 4.24
CA VAL A 84 -10.58 -3.49 3.00
C VAL A 84 -9.32 -2.67 3.27
N LEU A 85 -9.43 -1.53 3.95
CA LEU A 85 -8.26 -0.70 4.29
C LEU A 85 -7.29 -1.42 5.23
N ALA A 86 -7.82 -2.16 6.22
CA ALA A 86 -6.99 -2.98 7.07
C ALA A 86 -6.23 -4.06 6.28
N ALA A 87 -6.88 -4.72 5.32
CA ALA A 87 -6.22 -5.69 4.44
C ALA A 87 -5.17 -5.04 3.54
N THR A 88 -5.44 -3.86 2.98
CA THR A 88 -4.48 -3.05 2.21
C THR A 88 -3.18 -2.85 2.98
N PHE A 89 -3.24 -2.30 4.20
CA PHE A 89 -2.03 -2.04 4.98
C PHE A 89 -1.34 -3.31 5.48
N ARG A 90 -2.09 -4.37 5.83
CA ARG A 90 -1.47 -5.67 6.13
C ARG A 90 -0.70 -6.24 4.94
N ARG A 91 -1.21 -6.05 3.73
CA ARG A 91 -0.55 -6.50 2.49
C ARG A 91 0.74 -5.74 2.21
N LEU A 92 0.81 -4.46 2.62
CA LEU A 92 2.04 -3.67 2.63
C LEU A 92 2.98 -4.07 3.79
N GLY A 93 2.55 -4.91 4.74
CA GLY A 93 3.34 -5.35 5.89
C GLY A 93 3.19 -4.47 7.14
N ALA A 94 2.28 -3.50 7.12
CA ALA A 94 1.94 -2.65 8.24
C ALA A 94 0.94 -3.31 9.21
N ILE A 95 0.82 -2.70 10.39
CA ILE A 95 -0.13 -3.06 11.44
C ILE A 95 -1.26 -2.03 11.40
N PRO A 96 -2.42 -2.31 10.78
CA PRO A 96 -3.50 -1.35 10.72
C PRO A 96 -4.17 -1.16 12.09
N GLN A 97 -4.41 0.09 12.46
CA GLN A 97 -5.13 0.46 13.68
C GLN A 97 -6.35 1.30 13.33
N VAL A 98 -7.54 0.79 13.65
CA VAL A 98 -8.81 1.49 13.43
C VAL A 98 -8.98 2.54 14.52
N MET A 99 -9.25 3.79 14.13
CA MET A 99 -9.60 4.87 15.07
C MET A 99 -10.42 5.97 14.39
N ALA A 100 -11.12 6.76 15.21
CA ALA A 100 -11.93 7.87 14.73
C ALA A 100 -11.06 8.95 14.09
N PHE A 101 -11.61 9.67 13.12
CA PHE A 101 -10.85 10.71 12.41
C PHE A 101 -10.40 11.85 13.32
N SER A 102 -11.22 12.21 14.31
CA SER A 102 -10.94 13.26 15.30
C SER A 102 -9.73 12.95 16.19
N GLU A 103 -9.33 11.68 16.31
CA GLU A 103 -8.23 11.24 17.18
C GLU A 103 -6.89 11.21 16.44
N VAL A 104 -6.90 11.33 15.11
CA VAL A 104 -5.73 11.02 14.27
C VAL A 104 -4.56 11.96 14.53
N TYR A 105 -4.79 13.27 14.66
CA TYR A 105 -3.70 14.22 14.92
C TYR A 105 -2.96 13.86 16.21
N THR A 106 -3.70 13.67 17.30
CA THR A 106 -3.13 13.32 18.61
C THR A 106 -2.44 11.96 18.57
N ALA A 107 -3.02 10.97 17.88
CA ALA A 107 -2.42 9.65 17.74
C ALA A 107 -1.08 9.68 16.98
N LEU A 108 -0.98 10.49 15.92
CA LEU A 108 0.26 10.69 15.18
C LEU A 108 1.29 11.46 16.02
N GLN A 109 0.85 12.54 16.69
CA GLN A 109 1.72 13.36 17.54
C GLN A 109 2.34 12.56 18.69
N GLN A 110 1.58 11.66 19.30
CA GLN A 110 2.00 10.85 20.44
C GLN A 110 2.69 9.53 20.03
N GLY A 111 2.76 9.23 18.72
CA GLY A 111 3.34 7.97 18.22
C GLY A 111 2.51 6.73 18.57
N VAL A 112 1.21 6.88 18.82
CA VAL A 112 0.27 5.75 18.95
C VAL A 112 0.21 4.99 17.62
N VAL A 113 0.20 5.75 16.51
CA VAL A 113 0.36 5.28 15.13
C VAL A 113 1.48 6.06 14.46
N ASP A 114 2.20 5.38 13.56
CA ASP A 114 3.34 5.93 12.85
C ASP A 114 2.94 6.74 11.61
N GLY A 115 1.77 6.42 11.03
CA GLY A 115 1.24 7.11 9.86
C GLY A 115 -0.24 6.87 9.62
N ALA A 116 -0.78 7.50 8.57
CA ALA A 116 -2.17 7.38 8.13
C ALA A 116 -2.27 7.55 6.60
N GLU A 117 -3.40 7.14 6.01
CA GLU A 117 -3.82 7.56 4.66
C GLU A 117 -4.90 8.65 4.74
N ASN A 118 -4.83 9.65 3.85
CA ASN A 118 -5.84 10.68 3.65
C ASN A 118 -5.59 11.42 2.32
N PRO A 119 -6.61 12.09 1.75
CA PRO A 119 -6.38 13.15 0.77
C PRO A 119 -5.51 14.27 1.35
N VAL A 120 -4.80 14.99 0.49
CA VAL A 120 -3.88 16.06 0.91
C VAL A 120 -4.64 17.21 1.57
N SER A 121 -5.87 17.48 1.16
CA SER A 121 -6.76 18.46 1.82
C SER A 121 -6.95 18.17 3.32
N ASN A 122 -7.20 16.91 3.69
CA ASN A 122 -7.33 16.49 5.09
C ASN A 122 -5.99 16.57 5.83
N LEU A 123 -4.89 16.13 5.21
CA LEU A 123 -3.55 16.22 5.80
C LEU A 123 -3.21 17.67 6.20
N TYR A 124 -3.58 18.64 5.36
CA TYR A 124 -3.37 20.05 5.61
C TYR A 124 -4.33 20.62 6.65
N THR A 125 -5.65 20.51 6.42
CA THR A 125 -6.67 21.15 7.26
C THR A 125 -6.70 20.62 8.70
N GLN A 126 -6.35 19.35 8.90
CA GLN A 126 -6.23 18.73 10.23
C GLN A 126 -4.84 18.85 10.83
N LYS A 127 -3.95 19.64 10.21
CA LYS A 127 -2.57 19.89 10.68
C LYS A 127 -1.70 18.64 10.82
N MET A 128 -2.08 17.52 10.20
CA MET A 128 -1.32 16.26 10.27
C MET A 128 0.09 16.42 9.68
N HIS A 129 0.26 17.30 8.69
CA HIS A 129 1.56 17.68 8.13
C HIS A 129 2.54 18.26 9.18
N GLU A 130 2.06 18.80 10.31
CA GLU A 130 2.94 19.31 11.36
C GLU A 130 3.61 18.20 12.18
N VAL A 131 3.02 17.01 12.18
CA VAL A 131 3.43 15.85 12.97
C VAL A 131 3.80 14.64 12.11
N GLN A 132 3.85 14.82 10.78
CA GLN A 132 4.24 13.81 9.81
C GLN A 132 5.34 14.35 8.91
N LYS A 133 6.53 13.75 9.03
CA LYS A 133 7.74 14.22 8.35
C LYS A 133 7.79 13.85 6.87
N HIS A 134 7.03 12.83 6.45
CA HIS A 134 7.03 12.33 5.07
C HIS A 134 5.60 12.16 4.56
N LEU A 135 5.38 12.51 3.30
CA LEU A 135 4.14 12.30 2.56
C LEU A 135 4.46 11.65 1.22
N THR A 136 3.89 10.47 0.94
CA THR A 136 3.99 9.82 -0.37
C THR A 136 2.70 10.02 -1.17
N LEU A 137 2.79 10.76 -2.29
CA LEU A 137 1.72 10.89 -3.28
C LEU A 137 1.58 9.59 -4.07
N SER A 138 0.77 8.68 -3.54
CA SER A 138 0.63 7.30 -4.01
C SER A 138 -0.61 7.06 -4.86
N ASP A 139 -1.67 7.88 -4.68
CA ASP A 139 -3.00 7.69 -5.27
C ASP A 139 -3.50 6.23 -5.21
N HIS A 140 -3.21 5.55 -4.10
CA HIS A 140 -3.48 4.11 -3.93
C HIS A 140 -4.94 3.79 -3.58
N GLY A 141 -5.75 4.82 -3.32
CA GLY A 141 -7.14 4.70 -2.93
C GLY A 141 -7.92 5.99 -3.23
N CYS A 142 -9.24 5.91 -3.12
CA CYS A 142 -10.14 7.04 -3.26
C CYS A 142 -10.98 7.18 -1.99
N LEU A 143 -11.03 8.38 -1.42
CA LEU A 143 -11.96 8.71 -0.35
C LEU A 143 -13.27 9.19 -0.99
N VAL A 144 -14.34 8.44 -0.79
CA VAL A 144 -15.67 8.74 -1.32
C VAL A 144 -16.67 8.89 -0.19
N TYR A 145 -17.66 9.75 -0.40
CA TYR A 145 -18.74 10.00 0.55
C TYR A 145 -20.07 9.57 -0.05
N ALA A 146 -20.89 8.91 0.76
CA ALA A 146 -22.30 8.72 0.47
C ALA A 146 -23.11 9.68 1.35
N VAL A 147 -23.94 10.52 0.74
CA VAL A 147 -24.90 11.33 1.49
C VAL A 147 -26.08 10.43 1.83
N ILE A 148 -26.26 10.16 3.12
CA ILE A 148 -27.26 9.23 3.63
C ILE A 148 -28.27 10.00 4.47
N THR A 149 -29.54 9.65 4.32
CA THR A 149 -30.63 10.15 5.15
C THR A 149 -31.53 9.00 5.59
N ASN A 150 -32.36 9.23 6.60
CA ASN A 150 -33.34 8.24 7.05
C ASN A 150 -34.44 8.09 5.99
N LYS A 151 -34.70 6.84 5.56
CA LYS A 151 -35.69 6.56 4.51
C LYS A 151 -37.10 7.06 4.85
N LYS A 152 -37.57 6.84 6.08
CA LYS A 152 -38.91 7.28 6.52
C LYS A 152 -39.02 8.80 6.50
N PHE A 153 -37.99 9.51 6.96
CA PHE A 153 -37.92 10.96 6.86
C PHE A 153 -37.99 11.41 5.40
N TRP A 154 -37.15 10.85 4.54
CA TRP A 154 -37.07 11.23 3.13
C TRP A 154 -38.35 10.96 2.34
N ASP A 155 -38.94 9.79 2.54
CA ASP A 155 -40.20 9.39 1.88
C ASP A 155 -41.39 10.19 2.40
N GLY A 156 -41.33 10.68 3.65
CA GLY A 156 -42.36 11.50 4.29
C GLY A 156 -42.29 12.99 3.95
N LEU A 157 -41.29 13.44 3.18
CA LEU A 157 -41.22 14.83 2.70
C LEU A 157 -42.33 15.10 1.67
N PRO A 158 -42.92 16.31 1.65
CA PRO A 158 -43.73 16.78 0.54
C PRO A 158 -42.97 16.62 -0.79
N ALA A 159 -43.69 16.28 -1.86
CA ALA A 159 -43.08 15.90 -3.13
C ALA A 159 -42.24 17.04 -3.74
N ASP A 160 -42.73 18.27 -3.65
CA ASP A 160 -42.04 19.49 -4.08
C ASP A 160 -40.75 19.75 -3.29
N VAL A 161 -40.79 19.58 -1.97
CA VAL A 161 -39.61 19.71 -1.10
C VAL A 161 -38.58 18.64 -1.43
N ARG A 162 -39.00 17.38 -1.59
CA ARG A 162 -38.09 16.28 -1.93
C ARG A 162 -37.40 16.54 -3.27
N THR A 163 -38.15 16.94 -4.30
CA THR A 163 -37.59 17.27 -5.62
C THR A 163 -36.60 18.45 -5.55
N ALA A 164 -36.91 19.49 -4.77
CA ALA A 164 -36.00 20.61 -4.57
C ALA A 164 -34.68 20.16 -3.89
N LEU A 165 -34.75 19.33 -2.86
CA LEU A 165 -33.57 18.79 -2.17
C LEU A 165 -32.75 17.85 -3.07
N GLU A 166 -33.39 17.03 -3.91
CA GLU A 166 -32.70 16.21 -4.90
C GLU A 166 -31.91 17.06 -5.90
N GLN A 167 -32.51 18.15 -6.39
CA GLN A 167 -31.84 19.06 -7.31
C GLN A 167 -30.67 19.78 -6.63
N ALA A 168 -30.88 20.30 -5.41
CA ALA A 168 -29.83 20.94 -4.63
C ALA A 168 -28.65 19.97 -4.38
N MET A 169 -28.94 18.70 -4.07
CA MET A 169 -27.90 17.68 -3.87
C MET A 169 -27.12 17.39 -5.15
N LYS A 170 -27.80 17.33 -6.31
CA LYS A 170 -27.14 17.16 -7.61
C LYS A 170 -26.20 18.34 -7.93
N GLU A 171 -26.63 19.55 -7.65
CA GLU A 171 -25.82 20.77 -7.83
C GLU A 171 -24.63 20.81 -6.88
N ALA A 172 -24.85 20.56 -5.59
CA ALA A 172 -23.80 20.50 -4.58
C ALA A 172 -22.76 19.42 -4.93
N THR A 173 -23.20 18.26 -5.41
CA THR A 173 -22.29 17.18 -5.86
C THR A 173 -21.44 17.61 -7.07
N ARG A 174 -22.01 18.33 -8.03
CA ARG A 174 -21.23 18.86 -9.17
C ARG A 174 -20.22 19.90 -8.72
N TYR A 175 -20.63 20.79 -7.81
CA TYR A 175 -19.75 21.82 -7.25
C TYR A 175 -18.59 21.20 -6.47
N GLU A 176 -18.87 20.26 -5.55
CA GLU A 176 -17.86 19.55 -4.77
C GLU A 176 -16.81 18.88 -5.67
N ARG A 177 -17.25 18.12 -6.67
CA ARG A 177 -16.35 17.46 -7.63
C ARG A 177 -15.49 18.44 -8.42
N ALA A 178 -16.01 19.62 -8.74
CA ALA A 178 -15.28 20.65 -9.46
C ALA A 178 -14.16 21.28 -8.60
N ILE A 179 -14.40 21.44 -7.30
CA ILE A 179 -13.43 22.08 -6.39
C ILE A 179 -12.46 21.09 -5.74
N ALA A 180 -12.84 19.83 -5.55
CA ALA A 180 -12.04 18.85 -4.79
C ALA A 180 -10.61 18.67 -5.33
N ALA A 181 -10.45 18.62 -6.65
CA ALA A 181 -9.12 18.53 -7.26
C ALA A 181 -8.28 19.79 -6.99
N LYS A 182 -8.90 20.97 -7.08
CA LYS A 182 -8.24 22.25 -6.79
C LYS A 182 -7.83 22.34 -5.32
N GLU A 183 -8.71 21.99 -4.40
CA GLU A 183 -8.40 22.04 -2.97
C GLU A 183 -7.26 21.10 -2.58
N ASN A 184 -7.18 19.90 -3.19
CA ASN A 184 -6.06 19.00 -2.96
C ASN A 184 -4.74 19.56 -3.51
N LEU A 185 -4.75 20.22 -4.67
CA LEU A 185 -3.57 20.87 -5.24
C LEU A 185 -3.12 22.08 -4.40
N ASP A 186 -4.06 22.92 -3.97
CA ASP A 186 -3.78 24.06 -3.11
C ASP A 186 -3.22 23.60 -1.76
N ALA A 187 -3.83 22.58 -1.14
CA ALA A 187 -3.34 21.98 0.09
C ALA A 187 -1.93 21.39 -0.08
N LEU A 188 -1.63 20.73 -1.21
CA LEU A 188 -0.29 20.22 -1.50
C LEU A 188 0.75 21.35 -1.58
N ALA A 189 0.39 22.48 -2.20
CA ALA A 189 1.26 23.65 -2.23
C ALA A 189 1.53 24.19 -0.82
N GLN A 190 0.51 24.25 0.04
CA GLN A 190 0.67 24.67 1.43
C GLN A 190 1.52 23.70 2.27
N VAL A 191 1.33 22.38 2.10
CA VAL A 191 2.15 21.36 2.76
C VAL A 191 3.63 21.53 2.38
N ARG A 192 3.93 21.71 1.08
CA ARG A 192 5.30 21.98 0.62
C ARG A 192 5.86 23.28 1.19
N ALA A 193 5.08 24.36 1.15
CA ALA A 193 5.48 25.67 1.66
C ALA A 193 5.76 25.67 3.17
N SER A 194 5.12 24.78 3.94
CA SER A 194 5.36 24.65 5.38
C SER A 194 6.78 24.22 5.74
N GLY A 195 7.48 23.50 4.84
CA GLY A 195 8.78 22.90 5.11
C GLY A 195 8.80 21.80 6.18
N LYS A 196 7.64 21.41 6.73
CA LYS A 196 7.53 20.40 7.81
C LYS A 196 7.45 18.96 7.31
N THR A 197 7.02 18.77 6.07
CA THR A 197 6.79 17.45 5.45
C THR A 197 7.54 17.35 4.13
N GLU A 198 8.38 16.34 4.01
CA GLU A 198 9.00 15.95 2.74
C GLU A 198 7.97 15.24 1.86
N VAL A 199 7.73 15.79 0.66
CA VAL A 199 6.77 15.23 -0.29
C VAL A 199 7.50 14.36 -1.30
N TYR A 200 7.19 13.07 -1.30
CA TYR A 200 7.66 12.10 -2.27
C TYR A 200 6.57 11.77 -3.29
N VAL A 201 6.94 11.66 -4.57
CA VAL A 201 6.06 11.25 -5.66
C VAL A 201 6.57 9.93 -6.19
N LEU A 202 5.71 8.91 -6.23
CA LEU A 202 6.09 7.60 -6.75
C LEU A 202 6.48 7.69 -8.23
N THR A 203 7.51 6.94 -8.63
CA THR A 203 7.78 6.69 -10.05
C THR A 203 6.71 5.76 -10.66
N ASP A 204 6.71 5.63 -11.99
CA ASP A 204 5.78 4.72 -12.68
C ASP A 204 6.05 3.24 -12.30
N GLU A 205 7.31 2.86 -12.11
CA GLU A 205 7.71 1.54 -11.65
C GLU A 205 7.21 1.28 -10.23
N GLU A 206 7.41 2.22 -9.31
CA GLU A 206 6.94 2.11 -7.93
C GLU A 206 5.42 2.05 -7.86
N ARG A 207 4.73 2.92 -8.60
CA ARG A 207 3.26 2.88 -8.70
C ARG A 207 2.77 1.54 -9.25
N THR A 208 3.50 0.94 -10.19
CA THR A 208 3.21 -0.40 -10.72
C THR A 208 3.39 -1.48 -9.65
N GLN A 209 4.47 -1.42 -8.87
CA GLN A 209 4.70 -2.35 -7.75
C GLN A 209 3.62 -2.23 -6.66
N TRP A 210 3.23 -1.01 -6.31
CA TRP A 210 2.10 -0.76 -5.39
C TRP A 210 0.82 -1.39 -5.92
N ARG A 211 0.48 -1.15 -7.19
CA ARG A 211 -0.71 -1.74 -7.82
C ARG A 211 -0.67 -3.27 -7.79
N GLN A 212 0.45 -3.88 -8.17
CA GLN A 212 0.61 -5.34 -8.16
C GLN A 212 0.47 -5.91 -6.75
N THR A 213 1.00 -5.22 -5.73
CA THR A 213 0.89 -5.66 -4.34
C THR A 213 -0.53 -5.57 -3.80
N LEU A 214 -1.27 -4.52 -4.17
CA LEU A 214 -2.59 -4.22 -3.62
C LEU A 214 -3.76 -4.83 -4.41
N LEU A 215 -3.60 -5.13 -5.70
CA LEU A 215 -4.64 -5.76 -6.52
C LEU A 215 -5.24 -7.04 -5.90
N PRO A 216 -4.46 -7.95 -5.30
CA PRO A 216 -5.00 -9.14 -4.63
C PRO A 216 -5.97 -8.85 -3.48
N VAL A 217 -5.92 -7.66 -2.88
CA VAL A 217 -6.91 -7.27 -1.85
C VAL A 217 -8.31 -7.25 -2.46
N GLN A 218 -8.47 -6.84 -3.73
CA GLN A 218 -9.79 -6.86 -4.37
C GLN A 218 -10.35 -8.30 -4.47
N GLN A 219 -9.49 -9.27 -4.76
CA GLN A 219 -9.85 -10.69 -4.85
C GLN A 219 -10.28 -11.25 -3.49
N GLU A 220 -9.60 -10.85 -2.41
CA GLU A 220 -9.94 -11.26 -1.04
C GLU A 220 -11.39 -10.87 -0.65
N PHE A 221 -11.89 -9.76 -1.20
CA PHE A 221 -13.23 -9.24 -0.90
C PHE A 221 -14.26 -9.53 -2.00
N GLU A 222 -13.94 -10.32 -3.03
CA GLU A 222 -14.88 -10.66 -4.12
C GLU A 222 -16.17 -11.29 -3.61
N SER A 223 -16.11 -12.14 -2.58
CA SER A 223 -17.28 -12.80 -2.00
C SER A 223 -18.22 -11.86 -1.25
N VAL A 224 -17.72 -10.70 -0.82
CA VAL A 224 -18.49 -9.70 -0.06
C VAL A 224 -18.98 -8.57 -0.97
N ILE A 225 -18.14 -8.11 -1.91
CA ILE A 225 -18.44 -6.97 -2.79
C ILE A 225 -19.16 -7.42 -4.06
N GLY A 226 -18.88 -8.64 -4.54
CA GLY A 226 -19.39 -9.17 -5.80
C GLY A 226 -18.37 -8.98 -6.93
N LYS A 227 -18.06 -10.09 -7.61
CA LYS A 227 -17.10 -10.15 -8.72
C LYS A 227 -17.48 -9.21 -9.87
N ASP A 228 -18.76 -9.15 -10.22
CA ASP A 228 -19.25 -8.33 -11.34
C ASP A 228 -19.08 -6.84 -11.07
N LEU A 229 -19.35 -6.39 -9.83
CA LEU A 229 -19.16 -5.00 -9.45
C LEU A 229 -17.67 -4.61 -9.48
N ILE A 230 -16.79 -5.47 -8.98
CA ILE A 230 -15.33 -5.25 -9.06
C ILE A 230 -14.90 -5.17 -10.53
N ALA A 231 -15.38 -6.08 -11.38
CA ALA A 231 -15.07 -6.09 -12.80
C ALA A 231 -15.56 -4.82 -13.51
N SER A 232 -16.78 -4.36 -13.22
CA SER A 232 -17.33 -3.14 -13.84
C SER A 232 -16.53 -1.89 -13.46
N VAL A 233 -16.12 -1.77 -12.20
CA VAL A 233 -15.28 -0.64 -11.75
C VAL A 233 -13.91 -0.67 -12.44
N ARG A 234 -13.30 -1.85 -12.59
CA ARG A 234 -12.02 -2.00 -13.30
C ARG A 234 -12.12 -1.62 -14.78
N ALA A 235 -13.21 -1.99 -15.45
CA ALA A 235 -13.45 -1.63 -16.85
C ALA A 235 -13.54 -0.10 -17.02
N VAL A 236 -14.30 0.59 -16.16
CA VAL A 236 -14.40 2.06 -16.18
C VAL A 236 -13.05 2.70 -15.89
N ALA A 237 -12.30 2.21 -14.90
CA ALA A 237 -10.98 2.74 -14.59
C ALA A 237 -9.98 2.60 -15.75
N ALA A 238 -10.02 1.47 -16.47
CA ALA A 238 -9.19 1.25 -17.65
C ALA A 238 -9.54 2.23 -18.79
N GLN A 239 -10.84 2.43 -19.05
CA GLN A 239 -11.30 3.38 -20.06
C GLN A 239 -10.82 4.81 -19.74
N VAL A 240 -11.00 5.27 -18.51
CA VAL A 240 -10.57 6.62 -18.09
C VAL A 240 -9.05 6.78 -18.20
N ALA A 241 -8.27 5.74 -17.89
CA ALA A 241 -6.81 5.79 -18.03
C ALA A 241 -6.38 5.92 -19.51
N ASP A 242 -7.04 5.19 -20.42
CA ASP A 242 -6.77 5.28 -21.85
C ASP A 242 -7.16 6.65 -22.43
N GLU A 243 -8.28 7.23 -21.99
CA GLU A 243 -8.69 8.58 -22.40
C GLU A 243 -7.68 9.64 -21.95
N ARG A 244 -7.10 9.51 -20.75
CA ARG A 244 -6.07 10.43 -20.24
C ARG A 244 -4.75 10.32 -21.00
N ARG A 245 -4.36 9.13 -21.46
CA ARG A 245 -3.13 8.95 -22.27
C ARG A 245 -3.23 9.53 -23.68
N LYS A 246 -4.45 9.70 -24.21
CA LYS A 246 -4.71 10.25 -25.54
C LYS A 246 -4.77 11.77 -25.57
N ARG A 247 -4.77 12.43 -24.41
CA ARG A 247 -4.76 13.89 -24.26
C ARG A 247 -3.35 14.37 -23.98
#